data_AF-A0A9D9RV41-F1
#
_entry.id   AF-A0A9D9RV41-F1
#
_cell.length_a   1.000
_cell.length_b   1.000
_cell.length_c   1.000
_cell.angle_alpha   90.00
_cell.angle_beta   90.00
_cell.angle_gamma   90.00
#
_symmetry.space_group_name_H-M   'P 1'
#
loop_
_entity.id
_entity.type
_entity.pdbx_description
1 polymer ?
#
loop_
_entity_poly.entity_id
_entity_poly.type
_entity_poly.pdbx_seq_one_letter_code
_entity_poly.pdbx_strand_id
1 'polypeptide(L)' 'MHIQPSKEDMIHLTKLNPFERFPDGRPQVPDDYLERMKLVTTEEAWAVLMQHGYKNQFVGGFMQTHPGTPLVGRALTA' A
#
# COMPACT_ATOMS: atom_id res chain seq x y z
N MET A 1 4.33 -22.02 -9.29
CA MET A 1 3.92 -20.60 -9.22
C MET A 1 3.23 -20.41 -7.88
N HIS A 2 3.89 -19.74 -6.94
CA HIS A 2 3.22 -19.33 -5.72
C HIS A 2 2.39 -18.10 -6.08
N ILE A 3 1.06 -18.22 -6.01
CA ILE A 3 0.15 -17.11 -6.30
C ILE A 3 0.35 -16.03 -5.20
N GLN A 4 0.51 -16.49 -3.95
CA GLN A 4 0.90 -15.69 -2.80
C GLN A 4 2.40 -15.79 -2.49
N PRO A 5 3.13 -14.69 -2.25
CA PRO A 5 4.47 -14.75 -1.67
C PRO A 5 4.46 -15.52 -0.34
N SER A 6 5.52 -16.29 -0.06
CA SER A 6 5.66 -16.91 1.25
C SER A 6 5.83 -15.85 2.34
N LYS A 7 5.61 -16.21 3.60
CA LYS A 7 5.91 -15.32 4.74
C LYS A 7 7.35 -14.80 4.70
N GLU A 8 8.29 -15.67 4.34
CA GLU A 8 9.71 -15.34 4.23
C GLU A 8 9.97 -14.33 3.11
N ASP A 9 9.35 -14.54 1.94
CA ASP A 9 9.43 -13.59 0.82
C ASP A 9 8.85 -12.23 1.21
N MET A 10 7.69 -12.21 1.88
CA MET A 10 7.08 -10.96 2.34
C MET A 10 8.00 -10.18 3.28
N ILE A 11 8.62 -10.87 4.25
CA ILE A 11 9.58 -10.26 5.16
C ILE A 11 10.80 -9.75 4.40
N HIS A 12 11.31 -10.53 3.44
CA HIS A 12 12.47 -10.15 2.63
C HIS A 12 12.21 -8.91 1.77
N LEU A 13 11.10 -8.90 1.03
CA LEU A 13 10.70 -7.80 0.14
C LEU A 13 10.42 -6.50 0.91
N THR A 14 9.96 -6.62 2.16
CA THR A 14 9.61 -5.47 3.01
C THR A 14 10.53 -5.34 4.21
N LYS A 15 11.80 -5.74 4.09
CA LYS A 15 12.76 -5.77 5.22
C LYS A 15 12.98 -4.43 5.93
N LEU A 16 12.74 -3.32 5.24
CA LEU A 16 12.87 -1.96 5.78
C LEU A 16 11.62 -1.48 6.55
N ASN A 17 10.57 -2.30 6.64
CA ASN A 17 9.36 -1.95 7.37
C ASN A 17 9.66 -1.69 8.85
N PRO A 18 9.26 -0.51 9.40
CA PRO A 18 9.48 -0.18 10.79
C PRO A 18 8.34 -0.63 11.74
N PHE A 19 7.24 -1.17 11.21
CA PHE A 19 6.06 -1.52 11.98
C PHE A 19 6.01 -3.02 12.35
N GLU A 20 5.04 -3.38 13.19
CA GLU A 20 4.65 -4.76 13.43
C GLU A 20 4.21 -5.47 12.14
N ARG A 21 4.08 -6.79 12.19
CA ARG A 21 3.69 -7.62 11.03
C ARG A 21 2.52 -8.52 11.37
N PHE A 22 1.67 -8.77 10.38
CA PHE A 22 0.68 -9.83 10.44
C PHE A 22 1.35 -11.22 10.44
N PRO A 23 0.62 -12.30 10.83
CA PRO A 23 1.17 -13.66 10.85
C PRO A 23 1.76 -14.14 9.51
N ASP A 24 1.23 -13.60 8.40
CA ASP A 24 1.66 -13.85 7.02
C ASP A 24 2.90 -13.03 6.58
N GLY A 25 3.44 -12.19 7.46
CA GLY A 25 4.65 -11.39 7.23
C GLY A 25 4.41 -9.99 6.66
N ARG A 26 3.18 -9.64 6.27
CA ARG A 26 2.87 -8.30 5.74
C ARG A 26 3.01 -7.22 6.82
N PRO A 27 3.53 -6.02 6.47
CA PRO A 27 3.52 -4.87 7.37
C PRO A 27 2.13 -4.52 7.91
N GLN A 28 2.02 -4.44 9.23
CA GLN A 28 0.84 -3.94 9.94
C GLN A 28 1.02 -2.45 10.23
N VAL A 29 1.00 -1.64 9.17
CA VAL A 29 0.96 -0.17 9.28
C VAL A 29 -0.19 0.22 10.21
N PRO A 30 -0.05 1.09 11.21
CA PRO A 30 -1.14 1.43 12.14
C PRO A 30 -2.39 2.03 11.45
N ASP A 31 -3.57 1.89 12.08
CA ASP A 31 -4.85 2.34 11.48
C ASP A 31 -4.94 3.87 11.35
N ASP A 32 -4.28 4.63 12.22
CA ASP A 32 -4.29 6.10 12.17
C ASP A 32 -3.71 6.65 10.85
N TYR A 33 -2.68 6.00 10.30
CA TYR A 33 -2.15 6.33 8.98
C TYR A 33 -3.19 6.11 7.89
N LEU A 34 -3.98 5.03 7.96
CA LEU A 34 -5.03 4.77 6.97
C LEU A 34 -6.13 5.83 7.04
N GLU A 35 -6.55 6.21 8.25
CA GLU A 35 -7.57 7.24 8.44
C GLU A 35 -7.12 8.60 7.91
N ARG A 36 -5.88 8.99 8.18
CA ARG A 36 -5.30 10.24 7.68
C ARG A 36 -5.14 10.23 6.15
N MET A 37 -4.81 9.08 5.57
CA MET A 37 -4.66 8.94 4.12
C MET A 37 -5.97 9.09 3.35
N LYS A 38 -7.14 8.95 3.99
CA LYS A 38 -8.43 9.24 3.34
C LYS A 38 -8.60 10.72 2.94
N LEU A 39 -7.81 11.61 3.53
CA LEU A 39 -7.80 13.05 3.23
C LEU A 39 -6.82 13.41 2.10
N VAL A 40 -6.05 12.46 1.60
CA VAL A 40 -4.96 12.69 0.63
C VAL A 40 -5.39 12.20 -0.75
N THR A 41 -5.18 13.02 -1.76
CA THR A 41 -5.42 12.64 -3.16
C THR A 41 -4.34 11.70 -3.67
N THR A 42 -4.67 10.90 -4.70
CA THR A 42 -3.70 9.99 -5.32
C THR A 42 -2.48 10.72 -5.90
N GLU A 43 -2.67 11.94 -6.40
CA GLU A 43 -1.67 12.80 -6.99
C GLU A 43 -0.70 13.35 -5.92
N GLU A 44 -1.22 13.78 -4.76
CA GLU A 44 -0.38 14.20 -3.63
C GLU A 44 0.48 13.04 -3.12
N ALA A 45 -0.12 11.86 -2.96
CA ALA A 45 0.62 10.66 -2.56
C ALA A 45 1.71 10.30 -3.59
N TRP A 46 1.37 10.36 -4.89
CA TRP A 46 2.33 10.08 -5.97
C TRP A 46 3.46 11.11 -6.02
N ALA A 47 3.19 12.40 -5.78
CA ALA A 47 4.22 13.43 -5.74
C ALA A 47 5.27 13.17 -4.64
N VAL A 48 4.85 12.73 -3.46
CA VAL A 48 5.78 12.35 -2.37
C VAL A 48 6.63 11.14 -2.78
N LEU A 49 6.02 10.13 -3.39
CA LEU A 49 6.73 8.93 -3.86
C LEU A 49 7.75 9.26 -4.95
N MET A 50 7.39 10.15 -5.89
CA MET A 50 8.28 10.66 -6.93
C MET A 50 9.52 11.34 -6.35
N GLN A 51 9.35 12.18 -5.31
CA GLN A 51 10.47 12.85 -4.63
C GLN A 51 11.45 11.85 -3.98
N HIS A 52 10.98 10.67 -3.58
CA HIS A 52 11.79 9.60 -3.02
C HIS A 52 12.28 8.59 -4.07
N GLY A 53 12.09 8.87 -5.36
CA GLY A 53 12.57 8.03 -6.47
C GLY A 53 11.65 6.89 -6.90
N TYR A 54 10.47 6.76 -6.29
CA TYR A 54 9.49 5.70 -6.62
C TYR A 54 8.56 6.14 -7.75
N LYS A 55 9.07 6.11 -8.99
CA LYS A 55 8.39 6.72 -10.15
C LYS A 55 7.15 5.96 -10.63
N ASN A 56 7.12 4.65 -10.46
CA ASN A 56 6.11 3.76 -11.04
C ASN A 56 5.06 3.32 -10.01
N GLN A 57 4.53 4.25 -9.22
CA GLN A 57 3.61 3.97 -8.10
C GLN A 57 2.19 4.51 -8.32
N PHE A 58 1.84 4.86 -9.55
CA PHE A 58 0.51 5.32 -9.92
C PHE A 58 -0.02 4.52 -11.11
N VAL A 59 -1.28 4.13 -11.03
CA VAL A 59 -2.03 3.53 -12.13
C VAL A 59 -3.44 4.12 -12.11
N GLY A 60 -3.87 4.65 -13.26
CA GLY A 60 -5.20 5.21 -13.46
C GLY A 60 -6.08 4.31 -14.33
N GLY A 61 -7.25 4.83 -14.73
CA GLY A 61 -8.16 4.14 -15.66
C GLY A 61 -9.07 3.09 -15.02
N PHE A 62 -9.11 3.02 -13.69
CA PHE A 62 -10.06 2.17 -12.97
C PHE A 62 -11.49 2.73 -13.04
N MET A 63 -12.48 1.84 -13.16
CA MET A 63 -13.89 2.21 -13.05
C MET A 63 -14.27 2.41 -11.58
N GLN A 64 -14.84 3.56 -11.25
CA GLN A 64 -15.35 3.85 -9.91
C GLN A 64 -16.76 3.26 -9.76
N THR A 65 -16.91 2.27 -8.88
CA THR A 65 -18.22 1.68 -8.56
C THR A 65 -19.00 2.51 -7.54
N HIS A 66 -18.30 3.30 -6.72
CA HIS A 66 -18.88 4.18 -5.69
C HIS A 66 -18.19 5.55 -5.74
N PRO A 67 -18.66 6.48 -6.59
CA PRO A 67 -18.05 7.79 -6.76
C PRO A 67 -18.00 8.60 -5.44
N GLY A 68 -16.95 9.40 -5.27
CA GLY A 68 -16.78 10.29 -4.11
C GLY A 68 -16.33 9.61 -2.81
N THR A 69 -16.10 8.31 -2.81
CA THR A 69 -15.62 7.57 -1.63
C THR A 69 -14.16 7.16 -1.81
N PRO A 70 -13.20 7.74 -1.06
CA PRO A 70 -11.80 7.31 -1.13
C PRO A 70 -11.63 5.92 -0.51
N LEU A 71 -10.84 5.07 -1.18
CA LEU A 71 -10.46 3.74 -0.67
C LEU A 71 -8.98 3.76 -0.25
N VAL A 72 -8.73 3.42 1.01
CA VAL A 72 -7.39 3.29 1.57
C VAL A 72 -7.33 1.97 2.32
N GLY A 73 -6.23 1.23 2.15
CA GLY A 73 -6.07 -0.06 2.81
C GLY A 73 -4.64 -0.60 2.75
N ARG A 74 -4.44 -1.73 3.41
CA ARG A 74 -3.18 -2.50 3.38
C ARG A 74 -3.29 -3.53 2.28
N ALA A 75 -2.32 -3.56 1.38
CA ALA A 75 -2.32 -4.53 0.29
C ALA A 75 -2.31 -5.98 0.82
N LEU A 76 -3.14 -6.81 0.19
CA LEU A 76 -3.07 -8.27 0.24
C LEU A 76 -2.99 -8.70 -1.21
N THR A 77 -1.82 -9.16 -1.64
CA THR A 77 -1.64 -9.75 -2.98
C THR A 77 -2.34 -11.11 -3.03
N ALA A 78 -2.64 -11.64 -4.22
CA ALA A 78 -3.38 -12.89 -4.44
C ALA A 78 -2.54 -13.88 -5.22
#